data_AF-A0A126YW16-F1
#
_entry.id   AF-A0A126YW16-F1
#
_cell.length_a   1.000
_cell.length_b   1.000
_cell.length_c   1.000
_cell.angle_alpha   90.00
_cell.angle_beta   90.00
_cell.angle_gamma   90.00
#
_symmetry.space_group_name_H-M   'P 1'
#
loop_
_entity.id
_entity.type
_entity.pdbx_description
1 polymer ?
#
loop_
_entity_poly.entity_id
_entity_poly.type
_entity_poly.pdbx_seq_one_letter_code
_entity_poly.pdbx_strand_id
1 'polypeptide(L)'
;MNNDDVTPEEFAEGLLDPNRPLPEGAKVFAGAAAAAQGRAMLLREDGSEEALQAALGRPGRVPVGGTAHGASPTVRGRVPEVEFAAFTRLATSTGRSQSELVREAIHKLLVEYKLVS
;
A
#
# COMPACT_ATOMS: atom_id res chain seq x y z
N MET A 1 -13.64 -31.52 -19.06
CA MET A 1 -14.85 -31.22 -18.28
C MET A 1 -14.61 -29.87 -17.65
N ASN A 2 -15.43 -28.88 -17.98
CA ASN A 2 -15.33 -27.54 -17.39
C ASN A 2 -15.73 -27.65 -15.91
N ASN A 3 -14.96 -27.04 -15.02
CA ASN A 3 -15.20 -27.06 -13.57
C ASN A 3 -16.36 -26.13 -13.14
N ASP A 4 -17.10 -25.57 -14.10
CA ASP A 4 -18.10 -24.51 -13.87
C ASP A 4 -19.51 -25.04 -13.55
N ASP A 5 -19.72 -26.36 -13.60
CA ASP A 5 -21.04 -27.00 -13.36
C ASP A 5 -21.15 -27.70 -11.99
N VAL A 6 -20.16 -27.56 -11.10
CA VAL A 6 -20.21 -28.18 -9.76
C VAL A 6 -20.83 -27.19 -8.78
N THR A 7 -21.97 -27.57 -8.19
CA THR A 7 -22.60 -26.76 -7.16
C THR A 7 -21.74 -26.71 -5.89
N PRO A 8 -21.83 -25.64 -5.08
CA PRO A 8 -21.10 -25.55 -3.82
C PRO A 8 -21.36 -26.73 -2.88
N GLU A 9 -22.57 -27.29 -2.89
CA GLU A 9 -22.93 -28.47 -2.11
C GLU A 9 -22.21 -29.74 -2.59
N GLU A 10 -22.19 -30.01 -3.90
CA GLU A 10 -21.49 -31.16 -4.50
C GLU A 10 -19.96 -31.10 -4.29
N PHE A 11 -19.41 -29.88 -4.27
CA PHE A 11 -18.00 -29.67 -3.95
C PHE A 11 -17.71 -29.99 -2.47
N ALA A 12 -18.58 -29.56 -1.56
CA ALA A 12 -18.44 -29.80 -0.12
C ALA A 12 -18.56 -31.30 0.22
N GLU A 13 -19.52 -32.01 -0.38
CA GLU A 13 -19.66 -33.47 -0.21
C GLU A 13 -18.43 -34.22 -0.75
N GLY A 14 -17.87 -33.75 -1.86
CA GLY A 14 -16.64 -34.28 -2.45
C GLY A 14 -15.40 -34.19 -1.57
N LEU A 15 -15.27 -33.12 -0.78
CA LEU A 15 -14.15 -32.92 0.14
C LEU A 15 -14.18 -33.87 1.34
N LEU A 16 -15.36 -34.42 1.67
CA LEU A 16 -15.57 -35.31 2.80
C LEU A 16 -15.42 -36.79 2.44
N ASP A 17 -15.33 -37.13 1.15
CA ASP A 17 -15.14 -38.51 0.69
C ASP A 17 -13.66 -38.93 0.79
N PRO A 18 -13.29 -39.85 1.71
CA PRO A 18 -11.92 -40.30 1.89
C PRO A 18 -11.38 -41.11 0.70
N ASN A 19 -12.23 -41.54 -0.24
CA ASN A 19 -11.84 -42.31 -1.42
C ASN A 19 -11.73 -41.46 -2.68
N ARG A 20 -12.10 -40.16 -2.60
CA ARG A 20 -11.98 -39.26 -3.74
C ARG A 20 -10.53 -38.77 -3.86
N PRO A 21 -9.82 -39.06 -4.96
CA PRO A 21 -8.48 -38.52 -5.14
C PRO A 21 -8.56 -37.00 -5.24
N LEU A 22 -7.77 -36.31 -4.42
CA LEU A 22 -7.62 -34.86 -4.52
C LEU A 22 -7.01 -34.52 -5.88
N PRO A 23 -7.51 -33.49 -6.58
CA PRO A 23 -6.86 -33.02 -7.79
C PRO A 23 -5.44 -32.58 -7.47
N GLU A 24 -4.51 -32.79 -8.41
CA GLU A 24 -3.14 -32.29 -8.26
C GLU A 24 -3.18 -30.78 -7.97
N GLY A 25 -2.48 -30.38 -6.90
CA GLY A 25 -2.43 -28.98 -6.49
C GLY A 25 -1.94 -28.10 -7.63
N ALA A 26 -2.64 -26.99 -7.86
CA ALA A 26 -2.23 -26.02 -8.86
C ALA A 26 -0.80 -25.53 -8.59
N LYS A 27 -0.04 -25.26 -9.65
CA LYS A 27 1.33 -24.78 -9.56
C LYS A 27 1.36 -23.44 -8.80
N VAL A 28 1.93 -23.45 -7.60
CA VAL A 28 2.10 -22.25 -6.78
C VAL A 28 3.36 -21.51 -7.23
N PHE A 29 3.21 -20.22 -7.53
CA PHE A 29 4.33 -19.33 -7.82
C PHE A 29 4.61 -18.44 -6.61
N ALA A 30 5.88 -18.14 -6.35
CA ALA A 30 6.30 -17.24 -5.28
C ALA A 30 7.24 -16.15 -5.81
N GLY A 31 7.29 -15.02 -5.11
CA GLY A 31 8.21 -13.91 -5.40
C GLY A 31 8.09 -13.38 -6.82
N ALA A 32 9.22 -13.21 -7.50
CA ALA A 32 9.28 -12.65 -8.85
C ALA A 32 8.47 -13.48 -9.87
N ALA A 33 8.43 -14.80 -9.71
CA ALA A 33 7.65 -15.66 -10.60
C ALA A 33 6.13 -15.44 -10.43
N ALA A 34 5.67 -15.17 -9.19
CA ALA A 34 4.28 -14.81 -8.92
C ALA A 34 3.95 -13.43 -9.53
N ALA A 35 4.85 -12.46 -9.39
CA ALA A 35 4.67 -11.13 -9.95
C ALA A 35 4.57 -11.16 -11.49
N ALA A 36 5.41 -11.97 -12.15
CA ALA A 36 5.37 -12.15 -13.60
C ALA A 36 4.06 -12.82 -14.07
N GLN A 37 3.62 -13.88 -13.38
CA GLN A 37 2.35 -14.56 -13.69
C GLN A 37 1.14 -13.67 -13.45
N GLY A 38 1.11 -12.95 -12.32
CA GLY A 38 0.07 -11.98 -12.01
C GLY A 38 0.00 -10.84 -13.04
N ARG A 39 1.15 -10.31 -13.48
CA ARG A 39 1.20 -9.30 -14.54
C ARG A 39 0.67 -9.85 -15.87
N ALA A 40 1.07 -11.06 -16.25
CA ALA A 40 0.60 -11.69 -17.49
C ALA A 40 -0.92 -11.96 -17.47
N MET A 41 -1.47 -12.31 -16.30
CA MET A 41 -2.91 -12.45 -16.10
C MET A 41 -3.62 -11.09 -16.26
N LEU A 42 -3.15 -10.06 -15.56
CA LEU A 42 -3.74 -8.72 -15.61
C LEU A 42 -3.72 -8.13 -17.03
N LEU A 43 -2.61 -8.32 -17.76
CA LEU A 43 -2.52 -7.88 -19.16
C LEU A 43 -3.49 -8.61 -20.10
N ARG A 44 -3.85 -9.86 -19.79
CA ARG A 44 -4.86 -10.61 -20.55
C ARG A 44 -6.26 -10.09 -20.29
N GLU A 45 -6.56 -9.68 -19.06
CA GLU A 45 -7.86 -9.17 -18.65
C GLU A 45 -8.07 -7.72 -19.09
N ASP A 46 -7.08 -6.86 -18.89
CA ASP A 46 -7.17 -5.42 -19.19
C ASP A 46 -6.73 -5.08 -20.62
N GLY A 47 -6.13 -6.03 -21.34
CA GLY A 47 -5.84 -5.96 -22.79
C GLY A 47 -4.63 -5.11 -23.21
N SER A 48 -4.21 -4.12 -22.42
CA SER A 48 -2.97 -3.36 -22.65
C SER A 48 -2.33 -2.89 -21.33
N GLU A 49 -1.03 -2.58 -21.37
CA GLU A 49 -0.31 -2.06 -20.18
C GLU A 49 -0.86 -0.67 -19.78
N GLU A 50 -1.26 0.15 -20.75
CA GLU A 50 -1.88 1.46 -20.49
C GLU A 50 -3.24 1.33 -19.80
N ALA A 51 -4.06 0.37 -20.21
CA ALA A 51 -5.35 0.08 -19.60
C ALA A 51 -5.19 -0.44 -18.16
N LEU A 52 -4.22 -1.32 -17.94
CA LEU A 52 -3.83 -1.79 -16.60
C LEU A 52 -3.38 -0.63 -15.70
N GLN A 53 -2.53 0.27 -16.18
CA GLN A 53 -2.09 1.44 -15.42
C GLN A 53 -3.25 2.39 -15.11
N ALA A 54 -4.16 2.62 -16.06
CA ALA A 54 -5.36 3.42 -15.82
C ALA A 54 -6.32 2.78 -14.79
N ALA A 55 -6.43 1.45 -14.79
CA ALA A 55 -7.21 0.70 -13.81
C ALA A 55 -6.58 0.74 -12.41
N LEU A 56 -5.25 0.67 -12.33
CA LEU A 56 -4.49 0.79 -11.08
C LEU A 56 -4.50 2.22 -10.51
N GLY A 57 -4.54 3.23 -11.37
CA GLY A 57 -4.59 4.66 -11.01
C GLY A 57 -5.96 5.16 -10.57
N ARG A 58 -6.99 4.30 -10.47
CA ARG A 58 -8.34 4.73 -10.07
C ARG A 58 -8.35 5.32 -8.65
N PRO A 59 -8.99 6.48 -8.44
CA PRO A 59 -9.06 7.12 -7.13
C PRO A 59 -9.71 6.18 -6.11
N GLY A 60 -9.00 5.92 -5.01
CA GLY A 60 -9.42 5.00 -3.95
C GLY A 60 -8.53 3.76 -3.78
N ARG A 61 -7.68 3.42 -4.74
CA ARG A 61 -6.61 2.43 -4.55
C ARG A 61 -5.31 3.12 -4.13
N VAL A 62 -4.89 2.89 -2.89
CA VAL A 62 -3.57 3.34 -2.43
C VAL A 62 -2.53 2.43 -3.12
N PRO A 63 -1.58 2.98 -3.89
CA PRO A 63 -0.52 2.17 -4.47
C PRO A 63 0.24 1.45 -3.35
N VAL A 64 0.62 0.20 -3.57
CA VAL A 64 1.39 -0.57 -2.59
C VAL A 64 2.73 0.14 -2.39
N GLY A 65 2.98 0.63 -1.17
CA GLY A 65 4.15 1.46 -0.84
C GLY A 65 3.93 2.98 -0.97
N GLY A 66 2.77 3.42 -1.44
CA GLY A 66 2.36 4.81 -1.37
C GLY A 66 1.95 5.16 0.05
N THR A 67 2.60 6.17 0.65
CA THR A 67 2.11 6.76 1.89
C THR A 67 0.69 7.29 1.65
N ALA A 68 -0.27 6.89 2.47
CA ALA A 68 -1.65 7.33 2.33
C ALA A 68 -1.73 8.87 2.34
N HIS A 69 -2.13 9.46 1.21
CA HIS A 69 -2.37 10.90 1.10
C HIS A 69 -3.77 11.24 1.61
N GLY A 70 -3.96 11.09 2.93
CA GLY A 70 -5.11 11.65 3.65
C GLY A 70 -4.81 13.06 4.15
N ALA A 71 -5.84 13.81 4.53
CA ALA A 71 -5.66 15.08 5.24
C ALA A 71 -4.80 14.84 6.48
N SER A 72 -3.59 15.42 6.50
CA SER A 72 -2.69 15.26 7.64
C SER A 72 -3.34 15.89 8.88
N PRO A 73 -3.38 15.19 10.03
CA PRO A 73 -3.91 15.77 11.26
C PRO A 73 -3.15 17.07 11.58
N THR A 74 -3.90 18.12 11.96
CA THR A 74 -3.33 19.45 12.24
C THR A 74 -3.34 19.72 13.73
N VAL A 75 -2.17 20.05 14.29
CA VAL A 75 -1.99 20.49 15.67
C VAL A 75 -1.63 21.97 15.68
N ARG A 76 -2.32 22.78 16.50
CA ARG A 76 -2.02 24.21 16.67
C ARG A 76 -1.25 24.42 17.96
N GLY A 77 -0.12 25.13 17.89
CA GLY A 77 0.70 25.51 19.04
C GLY A 77 1.14 26.96 18.93
N ARG A 78 1.39 27.62 20.07
CA ARG A 78 2.00 28.96 20.12
C ARG A 78 3.47 28.81 20.49
N VAL A 79 4.32 29.59 19.83
CA VAL A 79 5.76 29.68 20.12
C VAL A 79 6.12 31.13 20.44
N PRO A 80 7.13 31.37 21.30
CA PRO A 80 7.67 32.71 21.53
C PRO A 80 8.12 33.38 20.22
N GLU A 81 7.98 34.70 20.14
CA GLU A 81 8.33 35.47 18.94
C GLU A 81 9.81 35.32 18.55
N VAL A 82 10.70 35.26 19.54
CA VAL A 82 12.15 35.07 19.33
C VAL A 82 12.43 33.74 18.63
N GLU A 83 11.74 32.67 19.03
CA GLU A 83 11.87 31.35 18.42
C GLU A 83 11.27 31.31 17.02
N PHE A 84 10.13 31.99 16.81
CA PHE A 84 9.52 32.10 15.49
C PHE A 84 10.42 32.84 14.49
N ALA A 85 11.10 33.90 14.94
CA ALA A 85 12.08 34.63 14.12
C ALA A 85 13.30 33.76 13.78
N ALA A 86 13.81 32.98 14.73
CA ALA A 86 14.89 32.03 14.48
C ALA A 86 14.46 30.93 13.49
N PHE A 87 13.26 30.40 13.66
CA PHE A 87 12.67 29.38 12.79
C PHE A 87 12.48 29.88 11.35
N THR A 88 12.01 31.11 11.18
CA THR A 88 11.87 31.73 9.86
C THR A 88 13.22 31.90 9.17
N ARG A 89 14.26 32.31 9.91
CA ARG A 89 15.62 32.38 9.36
C ARG A 89 16.15 31.02 8.93
N LEU A 90 15.85 29.96 9.69
CA LEU A 90 16.22 28.58 9.35
C LEU A 90 15.54 28.11 8.05
N ALA A 91 14.24 28.39 7.89
CA ALA A 91 13.52 28.07 6.66
C ALA A 91 14.14 28.77 5.44
N THR A 92 14.45 30.05 5.57
CA THR A 92 15.08 30.82 4.49
C THR A 92 16.49 30.33 4.17
N SER A 93 17.33 30.04 5.16
CA SER A 93 18.72 29.61 4.92
C SER A 93 18.83 28.21 4.34
N THR A 94 17.88 27.32 4.66
CA THR A 94 17.86 25.93 4.17
C THR A 94 17.06 25.76 2.87
N GLY A 95 16.23 26.72 2.51
CA GLY A 95 15.29 26.61 1.38
C GLY A 95 14.15 25.62 1.63
N ARG A 96 13.99 25.14 2.87
CA ARG A 96 12.99 24.12 3.24
C ARG A 96 11.71 24.78 3.73
N SER A 97 10.59 24.10 3.55
CA SER A 97 9.30 24.62 4.02
C SER A 97 9.20 24.56 5.55
N GLN A 98 8.44 25.49 6.14
CA GLN A 98 8.15 25.47 7.57
C GLN A 98 7.51 24.14 8.01
N SER A 99 6.56 23.62 7.24
CA SER A 99 5.90 22.35 7.52
C SER A 99 6.89 21.17 7.53
N GLU A 100 7.87 21.17 6.64
CA GLU A 100 8.91 20.14 6.59
C GLU A 100 9.83 20.19 7.80
N LEU A 101 10.29 21.38 8.18
CA LEU A 101 11.11 21.59 9.37
C LEU A 101 10.37 21.21 10.66
N VAL A 102 9.08 21.54 10.77
CA VAL A 102 8.24 21.13 11.90
C VAL A 102 8.09 19.61 11.95
N ARG A 103 7.87 18.94 10.81
CA ARG A 103 7.78 17.47 10.74
C ARG A 103 9.08 16.82 11.20
N GLU A 104 10.23 17.33 10.76
CA GLU A 104 11.53 16.83 11.22
C GLU A 104 11.74 17.04 12.72
N ALA A 105 11.42 18.23 13.23
CA ALA A 105 11.54 18.52 14.66
C ALA A 105 10.66 17.60 15.52
N ILE A 106 9.41 17.37 15.08
CA ILE A 106 8.49 16.44 15.74
C ILE A 106 9.05 15.01 15.68
N HIS A 107 9.54 14.56 14.53
CA HIS A 107 10.11 13.22 14.40
C HIS A 107 11.32 13.03 15.33
N LYS A 108 12.25 14.00 15.36
CA LYS A 108 13.40 13.98 16.29
C LYS A 108 12.96 13.88 17.75
N LEU A 109 11.96 14.67 18.15
CA LEU A 109 11.38 14.61 19.49
C LEU A 109 10.78 13.21 19.78
N LEU A 110 10.01 12.65 18.86
CA LEU A 110 9.40 11.33 19.07
C LEU A 110 10.43 10.19 19.12
N VAL A 111 11.51 10.29 18.35
CA VAL A 111 12.64 9.35 18.40
C VAL A 111 13.38 9.46 19.74
N GLU A 112 13.63 10.68 20.23
CA GLU A 112 14.24 10.92 21.54
C GLU A 112 13.45 10.25 22.68
N TYR A 113 12.12 10.31 22.60
CA TYR A 113 11.22 9.68 23.55
C TYR A 113 10.94 8.20 23.26
N LYS A 114 11.61 7.58 22.26
CA LYS A 114 11.47 6.17 21.86
C LYS A 114 10.04 5.77 21.48
N LEU A 115 9.26 6.71 20.96
CA LEU A 115 7.88 6.48 20.51
C LEU A 115 7.79 6.11 19.03
N VAL A 116 8.81 6.49 18.25
CA VAL A 116 8.95 6.22 16.81
C VAL A 116 10.42 5.86 16.53
N SER A 117 10.67 5.03 15.51
CA SER A 117 12.01 4.62 15.05
C SER A 117 12.39 5.25 13.72
#